data_AF-A0A9N8EGS9-F1
#
_entry.id   AF-A0A9N8EGS9-F1
#
_cell.length_a   1.000
_cell.length_b   1.000
_cell.length_c   1.000
_cell.angle_alpha   90.00
_cell.angle_beta   90.00
_cell.angle_gamma   90.00
#
_symmetry.space_group_name_H-M   'P 1'
#
loop_
_entity.id
_entity.type
_entity.pdbx_description
1 polymer ?
#
loop_
_entity_poly.entity_id
_entity_poly.type
_entity_poly.pdbx_seq_one_letter_code
_entity_poly.pdbx_strand_id
1 'polypeptide(L)'
;MRLLLTVLLLLHWRISSGFVPVSSSPKPTKKAASVWDTRLLATSHDTTTNNKNEDDDTDTSSLRRSLLLGIGSSSVAMMTLGTTQDAALAAVGTLPEFQESNAILQGLTIDVVDQSQLKTMIDFLNQAFGFDVLRQRIRGSIEEVWLGFGPEELAIPADFTLPVSSFGKYGGHASLCIRYDAKSTAALYRIGDSNPPGSNIAFLQVGVPSYRISQMSNNGGNILDAYGFVNVISPSGLPIRGIVGIRPDPIMFVAINCDNVKQSQAFYEQTLGFSQQVYPFARPSNGTGPFEPAQPKGSVYLAPSPYSMGVLLLPSKKKVTPNPVMDSLKVVYTPSSASSDNDSSDGGGAMQVVDPSNVKISFQSASDFEQEERVTR
;
A
#
# COMPACT_ATOMS: atom_id res chain seq x y z
N MET A 1 39.06 -11.82 54.29
CA MET A 1 40.34 -12.53 54.08
C MET A 1 40.04 -13.98 53.74
N ARG A 2 40.48 -14.38 52.54
CA ARG A 2 40.69 -15.73 51.97
C ARG A 2 40.24 -16.95 52.80
N LEU A 3 39.38 -17.79 52.23
CA LEU A 3 39.85 -19.04 51.60
C LEU A 3 38.78 -19.61 50.63
N LEU A 4 39.24 -19.94 49.42
CA LEU A 4 38.54 -20.73 48.41
C LEU A 4 38.38 -22.18 48.89
N LEU A 5 37.29 -22.86 48.50
CA LEU A 5 37.40 -24.23 48.01
C LEU A 5 36.28 -24.55 47.00
N THR A 6 36.72 -24.88 45.79
CA THR A 6 35.95 -25.30 44.62
C THR A 6 35.91 -26.83 44.61
N VAL A 7 34.74 -27.46 44.48
CA VAL A 7 34.64 -28.87 44.07
C VAL A 7 33.53 -29.04 43.04
N LEU A 8 33.98 -29.38 41.83
CA LEU A 8 33.24 -29.82 40.66
C LEU A 8 32.68 -31.23 40.91
N LEU A 9 31.43 -31.50 40.53
CA LEU A 9 30.92 -32.87 40.42
C LEU A 9 30.17 -33.06 39.09
N LEU A 10 30.91 -33.61 38.13
CA LEU A 10 30.45 -34.21 36.89
C LEU A 10 30.42 -35.72 37.12
N LEU A 11 29.25 -36.37 37.03
CA LEU A 11 29.20 -37.81 36.75
C LEU A 11 27.91 -38.21 36.03
N HIS A 12 28.15 -38.88 34.90
CA HIS A 12 27.23 -39.55 34.00
C HIS A 12 26.40 -40.63 34.71
N TRP A 13 25.14 -40.83 34.27
CA TRP A 13 24.61 -42.20 34.15
C TRP A 13 23.48 -42.37 33.13
N ARG A 14 23.79 -43.24 32.16
CA ARG A 14 22.99 -44.29 31.50
C ARG A 14 21.63 -44.02 30.81
N ILE A 15 21.73 -44.17 29.49
CA ILE A 15 20.87 -44.90 28.53
C ILE A 15 19.95 -45.95 29.18
N SER A 16 18.65 -45.87 28.89
CA SER A 16 17.72 -47.01 28.88
C SER A 16 16.93 -47.00 27.57
N SER A 17 17.27 -47.95 26.70
CA SER A 17 16.57 -48.34 25.50
C SER A 17 15.35 -49.21 25.86
N GLY A 18 14.14 -48.69 25.61
CA GLY A 18 12.88 -49.43 25.72
C GLY A 18 12.29 -49.70 24.34
N PHE A 19 12.46 -50.94 23.90
CA PHE A 19 11.93 -51.54 22.67
C PHE A 19 10.45 -51.93 22.90
N VAL A 20 9.52 -51.52 22.02
CA VAL A 20 8.15 -52.08 21.97
C VAL A 20 7.82 -52.43 20.51
N PRO A 21 7.44 -53.68 20.19
CA PRO A 21 7.12 -54.09 18.83
C PRO A 21 5.61 -54.07 18.51
N VAL A 22 5.34 -53.66 17.26
CA VAL A 22 4.50 -54.35 16.25
C VAL A 22 2.96 -54.19 16.27
N SER A 23 2.49 -53.54 15.19
CA SER A 23 1.43 -53.95 14.24
C SER A 23 -0.05 -53.89 14.61
N SER A 24 -0.77 -53.04 13.87
CA SER A 24 -1.79 -53.56 12.94
C SER A 24 -1.99 -52.60 11.75
N SER A 25 -1.89 -53.16 10.54
CA SER A 25 -2.04 -52.48 9.26
C SER A 25 -3.51 -52.51 8.78
N PRO A 26 -4.02 -51.45 8.14
CA PRO A 26 -5.15 -51.58 7.22
C PRO A 26 -4.65 -51.90 5.80
N LYS A 27 -5.36 -52.82 5.15
CA LYS A 27 -5.11 -53.35 3.80
C LYS A 27 -5.25 -52.27 2.70
N PRO A 28 -4.55 -52.45 1.57
CA PRO A 28 -4.60 -51.55 0.41
C PRO A 28 -5.75 -51.92 -0.54
N THR A 29 -6.53 -50.92 -0.94
CA THR A 29 -7.39 -51.02 -2.12
C THR A 29 -6.65 -50.43 -3.32
N LYS A 30 -6.23 -51.32 -4.24
CA LYS A 30 -5.75 -50.97 -5.58
C LYS A 30 -6.90 -51.01 -6.58
N LYS A 31 -7.00 -49.98 -7.41
CA LYS A 31 -7.10 -49.99 -8.90
C LYS A 31 -7.36 -48.55 -9.34
N ALA A 32 -6.39 -47.82 -9.90
CA ALA A 32 -5.80 -47.92 -11.24
C ALA A 32 -6.71 -47.36 -12.36
N ALA A 33 -6.36 -46.14 -12.81
CA ALA A 33 -6.41 -45.56 -14.16
C ALA A 33 -6.33 -44.03 -13.98
N SER A 34 -5.20 -43.33 -14.12
CA SER A 34 -4.36 -43.15 -15.31
C SER A 34 -5.19 -42.74 -16.53
N VAL A 35 -4.92 -41.52 -17.00
CA VAL A 35 -5.24 -40.88 -18.29
C VAL A 35 -5.92 -39.53 -18.05
N TRP A 36 -5.10 -38.50 -17.80
CA TRP A 36 -5.46 -37.13 -18.19
C TRP A 36 -5.19 -37.06 -19.68
N ASP A 37 -6.27 -37.21 -20.45
CA ASP A 37 -6.27 -37.14 -21.89
C ASP A 37 -6.10 -35.67 -22.30
N THR A 38 -4.87 -35.32 -22.68
CA THR A 38 -4.53 -34.05 -23.32
C THR A 38 -5.15 -34.03 -24.71
N ARG A 39 -6.41 -33.60 -24.83
CA ARG A 39 -6.97 -33.23 -26.14
C ARG A 39 -6.48 -31.85 -26.55
N LEU A 40 -5.29 -31.87 -27.15
CA LEU A 40 -4.93 -30.97 -28.25
C LEU A 40 -5.95 -31.18 -29.38
N LEU A 41 -6.97 -30.32 -29.43
CA LEU A 41 -7.74 -30.12 -30.64
C LEU A 41 -6.95 -29.16 -31.53
N ALA A 42 -6.15 -29.75 -32.41
CA ALA A 42 -5.75 -29.11 -33.65
C ALA A 42 -7.02 -28.92 -34.49
N THR A 43 -7.56 -27.70 -34.52
CA THR A 43 -8.43 -27.26 -35.62
C THR A 43 -7.53 -26.69 -36.70
N SER A 44 -7.19 -27.53 -37.67
CA SER A 44 -6.94 -27.10 -39.03
C SER A 44 -8.21 -26.44 -39.56
N HIS A 45 -8.18 -25.13 -39.81
CA HIS A 45 -9.12 -24.53 -40.73
C HIS A 45 -8.34 -23.86 -41.85
N ASP A 46 -8.60 -24.39 -43.04
CA ASP A 46 -8.16 -23.89 -44.31
C ASP A 46 -8.47 -22.40 -44.49
N THR A 47 -7.42 -21.72 -44.95
CA THR A 47 -7.40 -20.74 -46.02
C THR A 47 -8.70 -20.70 -46.84
N THR A 48 -9.47 -19.63 -46.71
CA THR A 48 -10.20 -19.07 -47.85
C THR A 48 -10.03 -17.56 -47.82
N THR A 49 -9.21 -17.12 -48.77
CA THR A 49 -9.06 -15.76 -49.26
C THR A 49 -10.40 -15.11 -49.56
N ASN A 50 -10.62 -13.88 -49.08
CA ASN A 50 -11.32 -12.92 -49.91
C ASN A 50 -10.78 -11.51 -49.69
N ASN A 51 -10.26 -10.98 -50.80
CA ASN A 51 -9.89 -9.60 -51.01
C ASN A 51 -11.04 -8.65 -50.64
N LYS A 52 -10.72 -7.57 -49.94
CA LYS A 52 -11.12 -6.26 -50.40
C LYS A 52 -10.12 -5.20 -49.92
N ASN A 53 -9.46 -4.63 -50.92
CA ASN A 53 -8.72 -3.38 -50.86
C ASN A 53 -9.62 -2.24 -50.42
N GLU A 54 -9.02 -1.29 -49.71
CA GLU A 54 -9.22 0.17 -49.71
C GLU A 54 -8.31 0.64 -48.56
N ASP A 55 -7.04 0.94 -48.84
CA ASP A 55 -6.55 2.28 -49.21
C ASP A 55 -7.22 3.37 -48.34
N ASP A 56 -6.54 3.84 -47.30
CA ASP A 56 -6.12 5.25 -47.28
C ASP A 56 -5.05 5.51 -46.20
N ASP A 57 -4.05 6.29 -46.62
CA ASP A 57 -2.93 6.76 -45.85
C ASP A 57 -3.35 7.89 -44.90
N THR A 58 -2.63 8.04 -43.78
CA THR A 58 -1.93 9.28 -43.34
C THR A 58 -1.84 9.40 -41.81
N ASP A 59 -0.63 9.12 -41.33
CA ASP A 59 0.25 10.04 -40.62
C ASP A 59 -0.26 11.00 -39.53
N THR A 60 0.54 10.96 -38.44
CA THR A 60 1.00 12.09 -37.62
C THR A 60 0.09 12.70 -36.55
N SER A 61 0.47 12.35 -35.31
CA SER A 61 0.83 13.27 -34.23
C SER A 61 0.44 14.75 -34.32
N SER A 62 -0.07 15.23 -33.18
CA SER A 62 -0.24 16.63 -32.77
C SER A 62 -1.47 17.34 -33.32
N LEU A 63 -2.40 17.66 -32.43
CA LEU A 63 -2.84 19.04 -32.18
C LEU A 63 -3.82 19.08 -31.01
N ARG A 64 -3.30 19.67 -29.92
CA ARG A 64 -4.07 20.23 -28.82
C ARG A 64 -4.95 21.39 -29.34
N ARG A 65 -6.09 21.58 -28.69
CA ARG A 65 -6.91 22.80 -28.63
C ARG A 65 -7.55 23.26 -29.96
N SER A 66 -8.83 22.93 -30.10
CA SER A 66 -9.77 23.73 -30.88
C SER A 66 -11.20 23.40 -30.45
N LEU A 67 -11.82 24.29 -29.66
CA LEU A 67 -13.27 24.34 -29.51
C LEU A 67 -13.68 25.82 -29.36
N LEU A 68 -13.86 26.41 -30.54
CA LEU A 68 -14.87 27.38 -30.97
C LEU A 68 -15.25 28.54 -30.02
N LEU A 69 -14.75 29.71 -30.39
CA LEU A 69 -15.46 30.99 -30.33
C LEU A 69 -16.45 31.08 -31.51
N GLY A 70 -17.70 31.44 -31.22
CA GLY A 70 -18.74 31.77 -32.19
C GLY A 70 -19.79 32.70 -31.57
N ILE A 71 -19.81 33.94 -32.04
CA ILE A 71 -20.48 35.15 -31.55
C ILE A 71 -22.03 35.10 -31.71
N GLY A 72 -22.79 35.74 -30.81
CA GLY A 72 -24.18 36.14 -31.12
C GLY A 72 -25.11 36.54 -29.97
N SER A 73 -24.95 37.77 -29.47
CA SER A 73 -25.88 38.71 -28.81
C SER A 73 -27.32 38.29 -28.44
N SER A 74 -27.73 38.50 -27.18
CA SER A 74 -28.79 39.46 -26.76
C SER A 74 -29.22 39.26 -25.29
N SER A 75 -29.42 40.39 -24.61
CA SER A 75 -29.57 40.59 -23.18
C SER A 75 -30.91 40.15 -22.59
N VAL A 76 -30.92 39.40 -21.49
CA VAL A 76 -31.90 39.52 -20.38
C VAL A 76 -31.19 39.26 -19.06
N ALA A 77 -31.33 40.21 -18.14
CA ALA A 77 -30.80 40.16 -16.78
C ALA A 77 -31.48 39.08 -15.94
N MET A 78 -30.68 38.19 -15.34
CA MET A 78 -30.98 37.58 -14.05
C MET A 78 -29.70 37.59 -13.21
N MET A 79 -29.72 38.39 -12.15
CA MET A 79 -28.78 38.31 -11.05
C MET A 79 -28.92 36.93 -10.39
N THR A 80 -28.03 36.01 -10.75
CA THR A 80 -27.61 34.96 -9.83
C THR A 80 -26.21 35.33 -9.40
N LEU A 81 -26.04 35.57 -8.10
CA LEU A 81 -24.74 35.62 -7.44
C LEU A 81 -24.08 34.24 -7.61
N GLY A 82 -23.49 34.04 -8.78
CA GLY A 82 -22.53 32.97 -9.01
C GLY A 82 -21.27 33.37 -8.26
N THR A 83 -21.10 32.84 -7.06
CA THR A 83 -19.77 32.70 -6.48
C THR A 83 -18.96 31.84 -7.45
N THR A 84 -18.20 32.47 -8.33
CA THR A 84 -17.08 31.83 -8.98
C THR A 84 -16.18 31.38 -7.84
N GLN A 85 -16.28 30.09 -7.47
CA GLN A 85 -15.25 29.45 -6.67
C GLN A 85 -13.97 29.59 -7.48
N ASP A 86 -13.16 30.60 -7.14
CA ASP A 86 -11.73 30.57 -7.39
C ASP A 86 -11.17 29.39 -6.58
N ALA A 87 -11.41 28.18 -7.07
CA ALA A 87 -10.61 27.03 -6.72
C ALA A 87 -9.26 27.27 -7.39
N ALA A 88 -8.46 28.17 -6.81
CA ALA A 88 -7.03 28.01 -6.83
C ALA A 88 -6.78 26.67 -6.14
N LEU A 89 -6.85 25.58 -6.90
CA LEU A 89 -6.48 24.25 -6.47
C LEU A 89 -5.01 24.37 -6.09
N ALA A 90 -4.76 24.54 -4.80
CA ALA A 90 -3.43 24.65 -4.28
C ALA A 90 -2.81 23.25 -4.46
N ALA A 91 -2.04 23.09 -5.53
CA ALA A 91 -1.35 21.86 -5.85
C ALA A 91 -0.52 21.41 -4.64
N VAL A 92 -0.46 20.10 -4.42
CA VAL A 92 0.45 19.53 -3.42
C VAL A 92 1.83 19.42 -4.06
N GLY A 93 2.72 20.34 -3.69
CA GLY A 93 4.10 20.38 -4.16
C GLY A 93 4.25 20.89 -5.60
N THR A 94 5.31 20.42 -6.29
CA THR A 94 5.71 20.88 -7.64
C THR A 94 5.68 19.75 -8.69
N LEU A 95 5.34 18.54 -8.28
CA LEU A 95 5.30 17.37 -9.15
C LEU A 95 4.10 17.46 -10.14
N PRO A 96 4.33 17.28 -11.46
CA PRO A 96 3.30 17.35 -12.50
C PRO A 96 2.04 16.50 -12.23
N GLU A 97 2.21 15.30 -11.70
CA GLU A 97 1.13 14.36 -11.42
C GLU A 97 0.22 14.75 -10.25
N PHE A 98 0.61 15.75 -9.46
CA PHE A 98 -0.16 16.29 -8.33
C PHE A 98 -0.60 17.74 -8.55
N GLN A 99 -0.38 18.31 -9.74
CA GLN A 99 -0.75 19.70 -10.05
C GLN A 99 -2.26 19.98 -9.90
N GLU A 100 -3.09 18.95 -10.06
CA GLU A 100 -4.55 19.04 -9.94
C GLU A 100 -5.06 18.48 -8.60
N SER A 101 -4.18 17.94 -7.76
CA SER A 101 -4.52 17.31 -6.48
C SER A 101 -4.24 18.28 -5.33
N ASN A 102 -5.25 18.51 -4.48
CA ASN A 102 -5.13 19.30 -3.25
C ASN A 102 -4.70 18.47 -2.04
N ALA A 103 -4.76 17.14 -2.16
CA ALA A 103 -4.37 16.19 -1.14
C ALA A 103 -3.81 14.92 -1.79
N ILE A 104 -2.81 14.31 -1.15
CA ILE A 104 -2.22 13.05 -1.58
C ILE A 104 -2.15 12.06 -0.41
N LEU A 105 -2.30 10.77 -0.71
CA LEU A 105 -2.05 9.71 0.26
C LEU A 105 -0.55 9.44 0.32
N GLN A 106 0.10 9.91 1.39
CA GLN A 106 1.55 9.82 1.54
C GLN A 106 2.00 8.52 2.21
N GLY A 107 1.07 7.77 2.81
CA GLY A 107 1.46 6.53 3.48
C GLY A 107 0.53 6.10 4.58
N LEU A 108 1.07 5.26 5.46
CA LEU A 108 0.35 4.70 6.60
C LEU A 108 1.27 4.52 7.81
N THR A 109 0.70 4.67 8.99
CA THR A 109 1.38 4.46 10.27
C THR A 109 0.98 3.11 10.85
N ILE A 110 1.99 2.28 11.14
CA ILE A 110 1.86 0.97 11.74
C ILE A 110 2.44 1.02 13.15
N ASP A 111 1.60 0.79 14.15
CA ASP A 111 2.06 0.68 15.52
C ASP A 111 2.61 -0.73 15.78
N VAL A 112 3.74 -0.81 16.48
CA VAL A 112 4.39 -2.04 16.93
C VAL A 112 4.47 -2.09 18.45
N VAL A 113 4.44 -3.31 18.98
CA VAL A 113 4.26 -3.59 20.41
C VAL A 113 5.52 -3.30 21.25
N ASP A 114 6.70 -3.52 20.69
CA ASP A 114 7.98 -3.31 21.37
C ASP A 114 9.12 -3.05 20.36
N GLN A 115 10.30 -2.65 20.88
CA GLN A 115 11.48 -2.38 20.06
C GLN A 115 11.98 -3.60 19.28
N SER A 116 11.77 -4.81 19.81
CA SER A 116 12.17 -6.02 19.07
C SER A 116 11.31 -6.18 17.83
N GLN A 117 9.99 -5.98 17.96
CA GLN A 117 9.07 -6.03 16.83
C GLN A 117 9.31 -4.88 15.84
N LEU A 118 9.67 -3.67 16.31
CA LEU A 118 10.10 -2.56 15.45
C LEU A 118 11.25 -3.00 14.53
N LYS A 119 12.33 -3.55 15.12
CA LYS A 119 13.48 -4.04 14.37
C LYS A 119 13.10 -5.16 13.40
N THR A 120 12.33 -6.15 13.86
CA THR A 120 11.89 -7.27 13.02
C THR A 120 11.02 -6.81 11.86
N MET A 121 10.15 -5.80 12.06
CA MET A 121 9.32 -5.23 11.00
C MET A 121 10.16 -4.49 9.96
N ILE A 122 11.17 -3.72 10.39
CA ILE A 122 12.13 -3.05 9.50
C ILE A 122 12.91 -4.09 8.68
N ASP A 123 13.47 -5.11 9.33
CA ASP A 123 14.22 -6.18 8.66
C ASP A 123 13.33 -6.97 7.68
N PHE A 124 12.07 -7.23 8.05
CA PHE A 124 11.08 -7.86 7.19
C PHE A 124 10.83 -7.04 5.93
N LEU A 125 10.52 -5.75 6.05
CA LEU A 125 10.25 -4.88 4.90
C LEU A 125 11.50 -4.72 4.02
N ASN A 126 12.66 -4.45 4.61
CA ASN A 126 13.90 -4.24 3.88
C ASN A 126 14.37 -5.52 3.17
N GLN A 127 14.52 -6.63 3.90
CA GLN A 127 15.16 -7.83 3.36
C GLN A 127 14.19 -8.68 2.52
N ALA A 128 12.89 -8.62 2.79
CA ALA A 128 11.91 -9.40 2.05
C ALA A 128 11.33 -8.65 0.84
N PHE A 129 11.10 -7.35 0.94
CA PHE A 129 10.45 -6.55 -0.11
C PHE A 129 11.36 -5.49 -0.73
N GLY A 130 12.53 -5.22 -0.15
CA GLY A 130 13.48 -4.23 -0.69
C GLY A 130 13.14 -2.78 -0.33
N PHE A 131 12.47 -2.55 0.80
CA PHE A 131 12.25 -1.19 1.31
C PHE A 131 13.55 -0.59 1.85
N ASP A 132 13.77 0.70 1.60
CA ASP A 132 14.84 1.48 2.18
C ASP A 132 14.34 2.29 3.38
N VAL A 133 15.19 2.45 4.40
CA VAL A 133 14.93 3.38 5.50
C VAL A 133 15.17 4.79 4.97
N LEU A 134 14.13 5.61 4.97
CA LEU A 134 14.18 6.97 4.43
C LEU A 134 14.58 7.99 5.49
N ARG A 135 14.08 7.80 6.72
CA ARG A 135 14.28 8.70 7.85
C ARG A 135 13.87 8.04 9.16
N GLN A 136 14.34 8.58 10.28
CA GLN A 136 14.01 8.10 11.63
C GLN A 136 13.85 9.28 12.60
N ARG A 137 12.96 9.12 13.58
CA ARG A 137 12.75 10.10 14.63
C ARG A 137 12.56 9.42 15.98
N ILE A 138 13.16 9.99 17.01
CA ILE A 138 12.88 9.63 18.40
C ILE A 138 12.41 10.90 19.12
N ARG A 139 11.18 10.87 19.64
CA ARG A 139 10.57 11.99 20.38
C ARG A 139 9.95 11.47 21.67
N GLY A 140 10.66 11.67 22.78
CA GLY A 140 10.20 11.21 24.10
C GLY A 140 10.14 9.69 24.17
N SER A 141 8.94 9.12 24.33
CA SER A 141 8.73 7.66 24.35
C SER A 141 8.45 7.04 22.99
N ILE A 142 8.36 7.88 21.94
CA ILE A 142 7.97 7.47 20.60
C ILE A 142 9.20 7.36 19.71
N GLU A 143 9.35 6.24 19.04
CA GLU A 143 10.33 5.97 18.01
C GLU A 143 9.60 5.65 16.70
N GLU A 144 9.96 6.35 15.62
CA GLU A 144 9.33 6.25 14.32
C GLU A 144 10.40 6.04 13.25
N VAL A 145 10.17 5.08 12.36
CA VAL A 145 11.06 4.80 11.22
C VAL A 145 10.21 4.78 9.96
N TRP A 146 10.56 5.61 8.98
CA TRP A 146 9.89 5.66 7.68
C TRP A 146 10.64 4.80 6.68
N LEU A 147 9.91 3.94 5.99
CA LEU A 147 10.44 3.08 4.94
C LEU A 147 9.66 3.27 3.64
N GLY A 148 10.36 3.26 2.51
CA GLY A 148 9.74 3.34 1.19
C GLY A 148 10.66 2.85 0.10
N PHE A 149 10.32 3.16 -1.15
CA PHE A 149 11.11 2.78 -2.34
C PHE A 149 11.78 3.96 -3.03
N GLY A 150 11.56 5.17 -2.51
CA GLY A 150 12.09 6.39 -3.06
C GLY A 150 11.80 7.59 -2.17
N PRO A 151 12.26 8.78 -2.61
CA PRO A 151 12.13 10.00 -1.86
C PRO A 151 10.67 10.42 -1.66
N GLU A 152 10.36 10.90 -0.46
CA GLU A 152 9.01 11.36 -0.10
C GLU A 152 8.71 12.79 -0.56
N GLU A 153 9.72 13.57 -0.99
CA GLU A 153 9.54 15.00 -1.29
C GLU A 153 8.48 15.21 -2.36
N LEU A 154 7.64 16.22 -2.17
CA LEU A 154 6.60 16.60 -3.13
C LEU A 154 7.18 17.47 -4.27
N ALA A 155 8.46 17.30 -4.55
CA ALA A 155 9.22 17.99 -5.56
C ALA A 155 10.23 17.03 -6.18
N ILE A 156 10.67 17.34 -7.39
CA ILE A 156 11.74 16.59 -8.03
C ILE A 156 13.03 16.81 -7.21
N PRO A 157 13.68 15.74 -6.70
CA PRO A 157 14.92 15.87 -5.95
C PRO A 157 16.01 16.56 -6.78
N ALA A 158 16.86 17.36 -6.13
CA ALA A 158 17.87 18.17 -6.82
C ALA A 158 18.95 17.34 -7.53
N ASP A 159 19.16 16.10 -7.10
CA ASP A 159 20.10 15.13 -7.67
C ASP A 159 19.46 14.23 -8.76
N PHE A 160 18.17 14.42 -9.05
CA PHE A 160 17.47 13.68 -10.09
C PHE A 160 17.95 14.14 -11.48
N THR A 161 18.44 13.19 -12.29
CA THR A 161 18.94 13.46 -13.64
C THR A 161 18.02 12.88 -14.69
N LEU A 162 17.34 13.74 -15.44
CA LEU A 162 16.65 13.35 -16.67
C LEU A 162 17.70 12.89 -17.71
N PRO A 163 17.45 11.84 -18.52
CA PRO A 163 16.21 11.08 -18.70
C PRO A 163 16.20 9.73 -17.95
N VAL A 164 17.06 9.53 -16.94
CA VAL A 164 17.23 8.23 -16.30
C VAL A 164 15.97 7.92 -15.49
N SER A 165 15.06 7.12 -16.09
CA SER A 165 13.86 6.58 -15.46
C SER A 165 14.27 5.68 -14.30
N SER A 166 14.53 6.30 -13.16
CA SER A 166 14.66 5.61 -11.89
C SER A 166 13.36 5.87 -11.16
N PHE A 167 12.40 4.97 -11.37
CA PHE A 167 11.08 5.06 -10.77
C PHE A 167 11.16 5.36 -9.27
N GLY A 168 12.16 4.84 -8.54
CA GLY A 168 12.38 5.10 -7.11
C GLY A 168 13.27 6.31 -6.75
N LYS A 169 13.56 7.23 -7.67
CA LYS A 169 14.27 8.50 -7.35
C LYS A 169 13.45 9.74 -7.70
N TYR A 170 12.27 9.53 -8.27
CA TYR A 170 11.32 10.59 -8.49
C TYR A 170 10.72 10.97 -7.13
N GLY A 171 10.34 12.23 -6.89
CA GLY A 171 9.73 12.58 -5.61
C GLY A 171 8.32 11.96 -5.46
N GLY A 172 7.71 12.14 -4.29
CA GLY A 172 6.29 11.89 -4.08
C GLY A 172 5.92 10.43 -3.84
N HIS A 173 6.88 9.59 -3.48
CA HIS A 173 6.61 8.19 -3.11
C HIS A 173 5.92 8.09 -1.77
N ALA A 174 4.96 7.18 -1.66
CA ALA A 174 4.40 6.83 -0.37
C ALA A 174 5.43 6.10 0.52
N SER A 175 5.24 6.22 1.84
CA SER A 175 6.08 5.57 2.85
C SER A 175 5.25 4.83 3.92
N LEU A 176 5.89 3.88 4.60
CA LEU A 176 5.36 3.22 5.78
C LEU A 176 6.08 3.78 7.00
N CYS A 177 5.33 4.37 7.93
CA CYS A 177 5.87 4.76 9.24
C CYS A 177 5.66 3.62 10.22
N ILE A 178 6.74 2.99 10.67
CA ILE A 178 6.70 1.99 11.74
C ILE A 178 6.96 2.72 13.06
N ARG A 179 5.95 2.70 13.94
CA ARG A 179 5.92 3.50 15.16
C ARG A 179 5.89 2.61 16.39
N TYR A 180 6.86 2.80 17.27
CA TYR A 180 6.89 2.24 18.61
C TYR A 180 6.64 3.35 19.63
N ASP A 181 5.72 3.13 20.57
CA ASP A 181 5.52 4.03 21.71
C ASP A 181 5.61 3.25 23.01
N ALA A 182 6.66 3.50 23.80
CA ALA A 182 6.92 2.81 25.06
C ALA A 182 5.82 3.04 26.12
N LYS A 183 4.93 4.01 25.92
CA LYS A 183 3.79 4.29 26.81
C LYS A 183 2.47 3.76 26.28
N SER A 184 2.44 3.20 25.07
CA SER A 184 1.22 2.65 24.50
C SER A 184 0.73 1.46 25.32
N THR A 185 -0.56 1.45 25.61
CA THR A 185 -1.26 0.34 26.28
C THR A 185 -2.17 -0.42 25.30
N ALA A 186 -2.09 -0.08 24.01
CA ALA A 186 -2.89 -0.73 22.98
C ALA A 186 -2.56 -2.23 22.89
N ALA A 187 -3.60 -3.06 22.78
CA ALA A 187 -3.44 -4.49 22.54
C ALA A 187 -3.08 -4.72 21.07
N LEU A 188 -1.77 -4.65 20.78
CA LEU A 188 -1.21 -4.88 19.45
C LEU A 188 -0.91 -6.37 19.23
N TYR A 189 -0.83 -6.75 17.95
CA TYR A 189 -0.50 -8.12 17.55
C TYR A 189 0.92 -8.50 17.94
N ARG A 190 1.10 -9.73 18.40
CA ARG A 190 2.40 -10.33 18.67
C ARG A 190 2.66 -11.50 17.72
N ILE A 191 3.93 -11.70 17.39
CA ILE A 191 4.36 -12.85 16.58
C ILE A 191 3.91 -14.14 17.30
N GLY A 192 3.14 -14.97 16.60
CA GLY A 192 2.58 -16.22 17.12
C GLY A 192 1.11 -16.15 17.52
N ASP A 193 0.49 -14.97 17.53
CA ASP A 193 -0.95 -14.84 17.71
C ASP A 193 -1.69 -15.52 16.57
N SER A 194 -2.73 -16.29 16.91
CA SER A 194 -3.46 -17.12 15.96
C SER A 194 -4.33 -16.32 14.98
N ASN A 195 -4.67 -15.07 15.31
CA ASN A 195 -5.49 -14.20 14.46
C ASN A 195 -4.96 -12.76 14.50
N PRO A 196 -4.77 -12.10 13.34
CA PRO A 196 -4.49 -10.68 13.30
C PRO A 196 -5.69 -9.88 13.85
N PRO A 197 -5.45 -8.79 14.59
CA PRO A 197 -6.52 -8.05 15.24
C PRO A 197 -7.24 -7.14 14.24
N GLY A 198 -8.57 -7.08 14.35
CA GLY A 198 -9.44 -6.28 13.49
C GLY A 198 -9.65 -6.84 12.08
N SER A 199 -10.55 -6.22 11.34
CA SER A 199 -10.97 -6.66 10.01
C SER A 199 -11.21 -5.54 9.01
N ASN A 200 -10.95 -4.28 9.37
CA ASN A 200 -11.09 -3.13 8.45
C ASN A 200 -9.98 -3.11 7.40
N ILE A 201 -8.77 -3.57 7.71
CA ILE A 201 -7.69 -3.69 6.72
C ILE A 201 -7.62 -5.11 6.20
N ALA A 202 -7.87 -5.27 4.89
CA ALA A 202 -7.79 -6.54 4.21
C ALA A 202 -6.34 -6.89 3.87
N PHE A 203 -5.61 -5.96 3.26
CA PHE A 203 -4.18 -6.09 2.95
C PHE A 203 -3.58 -4.77 2.43
N LEU A 204 -2.27 -4.59 2.60
CA LEU A 204 -1.46 -3.64 1.85
C LEU A 204 -0.92 -4.32 0.58
N GLN A 205 -1.11 -3.75 -0.60
CA GLN A 205 -0.53 -4.30 -1.84
C GLN A 205 0.73 -3.55 -2.25
N VAL A 206 1.81 -4.29 -2.51
CA VAL A 206 3.09 -3.77 -2.99
C VAL A 206 3.51 -4.45 -4.29
N GLY A 207 3.91 -3.66 -5.28
CA GLY A 207 4.42 -4.11 -6.58
C GLY A 207 5.93 -3.89 -6.65
N VAL A 208 6.71 -4.94 -6.37
CA VAL A 208 8.17 -4.85 -6.22
C VAL A 208 8.90 -5.63 -7.33
N PRO A 209 10.12 -5.21 -7.74
CA PRO A 209 10.88 -5.93 -8.77
C PRO A 209 11.23 -7.37 -8.39
N SER A 210 11.37 -7.62 -7.08
CA SER A 210 11.56 -8.95 -6.52
C SER A 210 11.19 -8.95 -5.04
N TYR A 211 10.83 -10.13 -4.51
CA TYR A 211 10.71 -10.34 -3.07
C TYR A 211 11.39 -11.66 -2.67
N ARG A 212 11.76 -11.81 -1.40
CA ARG A 212 12.51 -12.97 -0.87
C ARG A 212 11.70 -13.72 0.18
N ILE A 213 11.05 -14.81 -0.22
CA ILE A 213 10.21 -15.65 0.67
C ILE A 213 10.98 -16.15 1.90
N SER A 214 12.23 -16.57 1.72
CA SER A 214 13.07 -17.00 2.84
C SER A 214 13.25 -15.89 3.88
N GLN A 215 13.42 -14.64 3.44
CA GLN A 215 13.54 -13.49 4.33
C GLN A 215 12.21 -13.09 4.98
N MET A 216 11.06 -13.38 4.34
CA MET A 216 9.76 -13.20 4.98
C MET A 216 9.65 -14.09 6.21
N SER A 217 9.94 -15.39 6.07
CA SER A 217 9.85 -16.34 7.19
C SER A 217 10.93 -16.09 8.25
N ASN A 218 12.17 -15.77 7.84
CA ASN A 218 13.27 -15.51 8.77
C ASN A 218 12.99 -14.30 9.67
N ASN A 219 12.32 -13.29 9.12
CA ASN A 219 11.98 -12.06 9.84
C ASN A 219 10.54 -12.10 10.40
N GLY A 220 10.01 -13.28 10.74
CA GLY A 220 8.76 -13.41 11.50
C GLY A 220 7.45 -13.22 10.72
N GLY A 221 7.51 -13.16 9.39
CA GLY A 221 6.32 -13.15 8.54
C GLY A 221 5.65 -14.53 8.45
N ASN A 222 4.33 -14.56 8.53
CA ASN A 222 3.53 -15.77 8.34
C ASN A 222 2.98 -15.82 6.91
N ILE A 223 3.63 -16.63 6.06
CA ILE A 223 3.27 -16.76 4.64
C ILE A 223 1.99 -17.60 4.54
N LEU A 224 0.95 -17.03 3.92
CA LEU A 224 -0.33 -17.70 3.72
C LEU A 224 -0.34 -18.51 2.42
N ASP A 225 0.14 -17.88 1.35
CA ASP A 225 0.28 -18.49 0.02
C ASP A 225 1.30 -17.71 -0.82
N ALA A 226 1.87 -18.38 -1.83
CA ALA A 226 2.91 -17.82 -2.70
C ALA A 226 2.81 -18.38 -4.13
N TYR A 227 1.67 -18.21 -4.79
CA TYR A 227 1.45 -18.65 -6.17
C TYR A 227 1.28 -17.45 -7.12
N GLY A 228 2.37 -17.04 -7.77
CA GLY A 228 2.42 -15.87 -8.67
C GLY A 228 2.59 -14.52 -7.97
N PHE A 229 1.91 -14.36 -6.84
CA PHE A 229 2.08 -13.31 -5.84
C PHE A 229 2.14 -13.97 -4.46
N VAL A 230 2.57 -13.21 -3.44
CA VAL A 230 2.68 -13.70 -2.07
C VAL A 230 1.72 -12.95 -1.17
N ASN A 231 0.90 -13.68 -0.41
CA ASN A 231 0.15 -13.13 0.72
C ASN A 231 0.85 -13.55 2.01
N VAL A 232 1.18 -12.57 2.84
CA VAL A 232 1.93 -12.77 4.09
C VAL A 232 1.36 -11.87 5.17
N ILE A 233 1.28 -12.36 6.40
CA ILE A 233 1.02 -11.53 7.57
C ILE A 233 2.36 -11.05 8.10
N SER A 234 2.55 -9.74 8.20
CA SER A 234 3.79 -9.14 8.71
C SER A 234 4.03 -9.49 10.19
N PRO A 235 5.24 -9.25 10.72
CA PRO A 235 5.53 -9.41 12.14
C PRO A 235 4.64 -8.60 13.07
N SER A 236 4.13 -7.46 12.57
CA SER A 236 3.18 -6.60 13.27
C SER A 236 1.72 -7.01 13.06
N GLY A 237 1.42 -8.05 12.27
CA GLY A 237 0.06 -8.52 12.03
C GLY A 237 -0.65 -7.87 10.84
N LEU A 238 0.02 -6.98 10.11
CA LEU A 238 -0.53 -6.37 8.90
C LEU A 238 -0.50 -7.37 7.73
N PRO A 239 -1.63 -7.69 7.08
CA PRO A 239 -1.61 -8.48 5.87
C PRO A 239 -0.98 -7.69 4.71
N ILE A 240 -0.01 -8.29 4.02
CA ILE A 240 0.68 -7.70 2.87
C ILE A 240 0.58 -8.66 1.69
N ARG A 241 0.23 -8.10 0.52
CA ARG A 241 0.27 -8.78 -0.77
C ARG A 241 1.44 -8.25 -1.60
N GLY A 242 2.43 -9.09 -1.84
CA GLY A 242 3.57 -8.80 -2.71
C GLY A 242 3.38 -9.33 -4.12
N ILE A 243 3.52 -8.46 -5.12
CA ILE A 243 3.47 -8.85 -6.54
C ILE A 243 4.80 -8.50 -7.19
N VAL A 244 5.36 -9.42 -7.97
CA VAL A 244 6.53 -9.11 -8.79
C VAL A 244 6.11 -8.27 -9.99
N GLY A 245 6.53 -7.01 -10.03
CA GLY A 245 6.14 -6.03 -11.04
C GLY A 245 6.85 -4.69 -10.86
N ILE A 246 6.57 -3.74 -11.76
CA ILE A 246 7.16 -2.39 -11.72
C ILE A 246 6.02 -1.38 -11.76
N ARG A 247 6.07 -0.42 -10.84
CA ARG A 247 5.14 0.71 -10.75
C ARG A 247 5.93 1.99 -10.47
N PRO A 248 5.39 3.17 -10.84
CA PRO A 248 5.92 4.44 -10.38
C PRO A 248 5.99 4.49 -8.86
N ASP A 249 4.88 4.27 -8.16
CA ASP A 249 4.88 3.99 -6.72
C ASP A 249 4.67 2.49 -6.45
N PRO A 250 5.68 1.78 -5.91
CA PRO A 250 5.55 0.39 -5.52
C PRO A 250 4.55 0.13 -4.38
N ILE A 251 4.24 1.11 -3.52
CA ILE A 251 3.20 1.00 -2.51
C ILE A 251 1.86 1.34 -3.18
N MET A 252 1.20 0.34 -3.75
CA MET A 252 0.12 0.58 -4.71
C MET A 252 -1.15 1.09 -4.03
N PHE A 253 -1.60 0.38 -3.00
CA PHE A 253 -2.80 0.74 -2.25
C PHE A 253 -2.96 -0.06 -0.96
N VAL A 254 -3.76 0.47 -0.06
CA VAL A 254 -4.34 -0.27 1.06
C VAL A 254 -5.76 -0.72 0.73
N ALA A 255 -6.05 -2.01 0.92
CA ALA A 255 -7.37 -2.57 0.73
C ALA A 255 -8.15 -2.52 2.05
N ILE A 256 -9.30 -1.85 2.03
CA ILE A 256 -10.13 -1.55 3.20
C ILE A 256 -11.46 -2.28 3.05
N ASN A 257 -11.80 -3.12 4.02
CA ASN A 257 -13.13 -3.71 4.11
C ASN A 257 -14.12 -2.64 4.60
N CYS A 258 -15.18 -2.43 3.84
CA CYS A 258 -16.20 -1.44 4.14
C CYS A 258 -17.52 -2.14 4.47
N ASP A 259 -18.24 -1.61 5.47
CA ASP A 259 -19.63 -1.99 5.70
C ASP A 259 -20.53 -1.48 4.55
N ASN A 260 -20.23 -0.28 4.01
CA ASN A 260 -20.89 0.29 2.85
C ASN A 260 -19.90 0.99 1.91
N VAL A 261 -19.55 0.33 0.80
CA VAL A 261 -18.58 0.83 -0.19
C VAL A 261 -18.98 2.20 -0.75
N LYS A 262 -20.26 2.46 -1.00
CA LYS A 262 -20.72 3.74 -1.57
C LYS A 262 -20.53 4.90 -0.61
N GLN A 263 -20.75 4.66 0.68
CA GLN A 263 -20.57 5.69 1.71
C GLN A 263 -19.09 6.01 1.89
N SER A 264 -18.22 4.99 1.96
CA SER A 264 -16.78 5.20 2.01
C SER A 264 -16.29 5.90 0.73
N GLN A 265 -16.78 5.50 -0.45
CA GLN A 265 -16.45 6.16 -1.71
C GLN A 265 -16.78 7.65 -1.69
N ALA A 266 -18.00 8.02 -1.31
CA ALA A 266 -18.41 9.42 -1.22
C ALA A 266 -17.53 10.21 -0.23
N PHE A 267 -17.09 9.59 0.87
CA PHE A 267 -16.17 10.22 1.81
C PHE A 267 -14.81 10.53 1.15
N TYR A 268 -14.16 9.55 0.51
CA TYR A 268 -12.86 9.77 -0.15
C TYR A 268 -12.97 10.78 -1.31
N GLU A 269 -14.05 10.75 -2.09
CA GLU A 269 -14.26 11.69 -3.19
C GLU A 269 -14.55 13.11 -2.70
N GLN A 270 -15.48 13.27 -1.74
CA GLN A 270 -15.95 14.60 -1.32
C GLN A 270 -15.07 15.27 -0.28
N THR A 271 -14.44 14.48 0.61
CA THR A 271 -13.63 15.01 1.72
C THR A 271 -12.15 15.08 1.35
N LEU A 272 -11.64 14.10 0.60
CA LEU A 272 -10.22 14.02 0.26
C LEU A 272 -9.92 14.39 -1.20
N GLY A 273 -10.94 14.60 -2.03
CA GLY A 273 -10.74 14.93 -3.45
C GLY A 273 -10.21 13.77 -4.28
N PHE A 274 -10.30 12.53 -3.79
CA PHE A 274 -9.86 11.37 -4.57
C PHE A 274 -10.82 11.13 -5.72
N SER A 275 -10.33 10.52 -6.79
CA SER A 275 -11.15 10.14 -7.93
C SER A 275 -11.10 8.64 -8.16
N GLN A 276 -12.17 8.10 -8.74
CA GLN A 276 -12.17 6.71 -9.15
C GLN A 276 -11.19 6.49 -10.30
N GLN A 277 -10.27 5.57 -10.09
CA GLN A 277 -9.20 5.25 -11.03
C GLN A 277 -9.35 3.82 -11.55
N VAL A 278 -8.65 3.53 -12.64
CA VAL A 278 -8.50 2.15 -13.12
C VAL A 278 -7.72 1.35 -12.08
N TYR A 279 -8.18 0.14 -11.78
CA TYR A 279 -7.51 -0.75 -10.83
C TYR A 279 -6.03 -0.95 -11.23
N PRO A 280 -5.08 -0.69 -10.33
CA PRO A 280 -3.68 -0.68 -10.69
C PRO A 280 -3.13 -2.10 -10.71
N PHE A 281 -2.47 -2.45 -11.81
CA PHE A 281 -1.72 -3.69 -11.95
C PHE A 281 -0.22 -3.40 -11.92
N ALA A 282 0.54 -4.26 -11.24
CA ALA A 282 2.00 -4.20 -11.15
C ALA A 282 2.69 -4.80 -12.38
N ARG A 283 2.02 -5.71 -13.11
CA ARG A 283 2.60 -6.33 -14.31
C ARG A 283 2.07 -5.66 -15.59
N PRO A 284 2.89 -5.59 -16.66
CA PRO A 284 2.47 -5.06 -17.96
C PRO A 284 1.27 -5.79 -18.59
N SER A 285 0.98 -7.03 -18.15
CA SER A 285 -0.15 -7.82 -18.63
C SER A 285 -1.50 -7.30 -18.14
N ASN A 286 -1.56 -6.27 -17.28
CA ASN A 286 -2.79 -5.61 -16.82
C ASN A 286 -3.85 -6.61 -16.32
N GLY A 287 -3.43 -7.56 -15.48
CA GLY A 287 -4.34 -8.56 -14.89
C GLY A 287 -4.82 -9.67 -15.82
N THR A 288 -4.36 -9.76 -17.08
CA THR A 288 -4.73 -10.85 -18.00
C THR A 288 -4.03 -12.18 -17.69
N GLY A 289 -2.95 -12.15 -16.89
CA GLY A 289 -2.16 -13.33 -16.54
C GLY A 289 -2.61 -13.96 -15.22
N PRO A 290 -2.28 -15.25 -14.98
CA PRO A 290 -2.65 -15.96 -13.75
C PRO A 290 -1.85 -15.53 -12.51
N PHE A 291 -0.86 -14.66 -12.67
CA PHE A 291 0.11 -14.28 -11.64
C PHE A 291 -0.17 -12.92 -10.99
N GLU A 292 -1.35 -12.37 -11.24
CA GLU A 292 -1.80 -11.13 -10.66
C GLU A 292 -3.32 -11.19 -10.46
N PRO A 293 -3.84 -10.87 -9.26
CA PRO A 293 -5.27 -11.00 -9.00
C PRO A 293 -6.07 -9.92 -9.72
N ALA A 294 -7.19 -10.33 -10.32
CA ALA A 294 -8.18 -9.40 -10.84
C ALA A 294 -8.79 -8.54 -9.72
N GLN A 295 -9.31 -7.37 -10.09
CA GLN A 295 -10.05 -6.52 -9.16
C GLN A 295 -11.21 -7.30 -8.51
N PRO A 296 -11.31 -7.33 -7.17
CA PRO A 296 -12.43 -8.00 -6.50
C PRO A 296 -13.79 -7.45 -6.92
N LYS A 297 -14.77 -8.32 -7.15
CA LYS A 297 -16.11 -7.91 -7.60
C LYS A 297 -16.77 -6.96 -6.61
N GLY A 298 -17.26 -5.82 -7.11
CA GLY A 298 -17.94 -4.80 -6.31
C GLY A 298 -17.01 -3.91 -5.48
N SER A 299 -15.69 -4.04 -5.66
CA SER A 299 -14.72 -3.11 -5.09
C SER A 299 -14.60 -1.83 -5.93
N VAL A 300 -14.14 -0.75 -5.30
CA VAL A 300 -13.89 0.54 -5.94
C VAL A 300 -12.47 0.98 -5.59
N TYR A 301 -11.66 1.30 -6.59
CA TYR A 301 -10.31 1.85 -6.40
C TYR A 301 -10.36 3.37 -6.54
N LEU A 302 -9.84 4.07 -5.53
CA LEU A 302 -9.79 5.52 -5.47
C LEU A 302 -8.34 5.95 -5.21
N ALA A 303 -7.89 6.98 -5.91
CA ALA A 303 -6.57 7.57 -5.70
C ALA A 303 -6.61 9.07 -6.05
N PRO A 304 -5.68 9.88 -5.50
CA PRO A 304 -5.55 11.28 -5.89
C PRO A 304 -4.97 11.41 -7.31
N SER A 305 -4.15 10.45 -7.75
CA SER A 305 -3.52 10.40 -9.08
C SER A 305 -3.34 8.95 -9.54
N PRO A 306 -3.28 8.64 -10.84
CA PRO A 306 -3.04 7.27 -11.35
C PRO A 306 -1.68 6.66 -10.95
N TYR A 307 -0.73 7.51 -10.56
CA TYR A 307 0.65 7.14 -10.30
C TYR A 307 1.04 7.08 -8.83
N SER A 308 0.13 7.44 -7.91
CA SER A 308 0.37 7.41 -6.47
C SER A 308 -0.34 6.25 -5.78
N MET A 309 -0.02 6.08 -4.48
CA MET A 309 -0.76 5.19 -3.61
C MET A 309 -2.24 5.56 -3.53
N GLY A 310 -3.12 4.55 -3.56
CA GLY A 310 -4.57 4.72 -3.40
C GLY A 310 -5.18 3.87 -2.29
N VAL A 311 -6.51 3.80 -2.30
CA VAL A 311 -7.31 2.91 -1.45
C VAL A 311 -8.19 2.01 -2.33
N LEU A 312 -8.29 0.73 -1.96
CA LEU A 312 -9.22 -0.20 -2.57
C LEU A 312 -10.33 -0.52 -1.57
N LEU A 313 -11.53 -0.01 -1.83
CA LEU A 313 -12.70 -0.22 -0.99
C LEU A 313 -13.34 -1.57 -1.35
N LEU A 314 -13.42 -2.48 -0.37
CA LEU A 314 -13.92 -3.83 -0.54
C LEU A 314 -15.28 -4.00 0.15
N PRO A 315 -16.27 -4.66 -0.50
CA PRO A 315 -17.52 -4.99 0.18
C PRO A 315 -17.28 -6.07 1.23
N SER A 316 -17.63 -5.79 2.49
CA SER A 316 -17.59 -6.79 3.56
C SER A 316 -18.95 -7.43 3.78
N LYS A 317 -18.96 -8.76 3.98
CA LYS A 317 -20.14 -9.50 4.47
C LYS A 317 -20.23 -9.55 6.00
N LYS A 318 -19.12 -9.25 6.67
CA LYS A 318 -18.99 -9.30 8.13
C LYS A 318 -18.89 -7.88 8.66
N LYS A 319 -19.35 -7.68 9.89
CA LYS A 319 -19.16 -6.40 10.59
C LYS A 319 -17.67 -6.06 10.61
N VAL A 320 -17.34 -4.89 10.09
CA VAL A 320 -15.96 -4.39 10.07
C VAL A 320 -15.54 -3.97 11.48
N THR A 321 -14.35 -4.40 11.90
CA THR A 321 -13.76 -4.05 13.20
C THR A 321 -12.43 -3.33 13.00
N PRO A 322 -12.10 -2.28 13.77
CA PRO A 322 -10.84 -1.57 13.62
C PRO A 322 -9.64 -2.48 13.87
N ASN A 323 -8.64 -2.41 12.99
CA ASN A 323 -7.34 -3.05 13.18
C ASN A 323 -6.46 -2.14 14.04
N PRO A 324 -6.04 -2.57 15.25
CA PRO A 324 -5.22 -1.75 16.14
C PRO A 324 -3.78 -1.59 15.67
N VAL A 325 -3.31 -2.41 14.72
CA VAL A 325 -1.94 -2.34 14.16
C VAL A 325 -1.79 -1.14 13.23
N MET A 326 -2.84 -0.79 12.49
CA MET A 326 -2.82 0.39 11.63
C MET A 326 -3.39 1.57 12.41
N ASP A 327 -2.53 2.53 12.78
CA ASP A 327 -2.98 3.72 13.50
C ASP A 327 -3.74 4.66 12.58
N SER A 328 -3.13 5.06 11.45
CA SER A 328 -3.73 6.02 10.54
C SER A 328 -3.19 5.94 9.11
N LEU A 329 -4.00 6.41 8.16
CA LEU A 329 -3.56 6.81 6.82
C LEU A 329 -3.09 8.26 6.85
N LYS A 330 -1.91 8.54 6.30
CA LYS A 330 -1.32 9.88 6.29
C LYS A 330 -1.64 10.59 4.98
N VAL A 331 -2.38 11.68 5.07
CA VAL A 331 -2.72 12.55 3.93
C VAL A 331 -1.94 13.85 4.06
N VAL A 332 -1.18 14.18 3.02
CA VAL A 332 -0.52 15.48 2.89
C VAL A 332 -1.39 16.37 2.02
N TYR A 333 -1.67 17.59 2.48
CA TYR A 333 -2.59 18.49 1.79
C TYR A 333 -2.07 19.93 1.77
N THR A 334 -2.55 20.72 0.82
CA THR A 334 -2.28 22.16 0.80
C THR A 334 -3.53 22.90 1.30
N PRO A 335 -3.47 23.58 2.46
CA PRO A 335 -4.63 24.30 2.98
C PRO A 335 -5.03 25.43 2.00
N SER A 336 -6.32 25.58 1.74
CA SER A 336 -6.82 26.72 0.97
C SER A 336 -6.52 28.01 1.72
N SER A 337 -5.87 28.97 1.06
CA SER A 337 -5.41 30.25 1.61
C SER A 337 -6.51 31.19 2.16
N ALA A 338 -7.75 30.74 2.24
CA ALA A 338 -8.93 31.54 2.58
C ALA A 338 -9.15 31.80 4.08
N SER A 339 -8.32 31.24 4.97
CA SER A 339 -8.42 31.46 6.42
C SER A 339 -7.06 31.82 7.02
N SER A 340 -6.47 32.91 6.52
CA SER A 340 -5.25 33.52 7.05
C SER A 340 -5.53 34.34 8.32
N ASP A 341 -6.27 33.79 9.29
CA ASP A 341 -6.33 34.37 10.62
C ASP A 341 -5.17 33.78 11.43
N ASN A 342 -4.18 34.67 11.64
CA ASN A 342 -2.87 34.49 12.24
C ASN A 342 -2.88 34.01 13.71
N ASP A 343 -3.58 32.93 14.05
CA ASP A 343 -3.48 32.32 15.39
C ASP A 343 -2.47 31.16 15.39
N SER A 344 -1.23 31.54 15.05
CA SER A 344 -0.05 30.68 15.06
C SER A 344 0.52 30.57 16.47
N SER A 345 -0.22 30.01 17.42
CA SER A 345 0.35 29.57 18.71
C SER A 345 -0.64 28.81 19.59
N ASP A 346 -1.14 27.65 19.19
CA ASP A 346 -1.36 26.61 20.19
C ASP A 346 -1.49 25.22 19.57
N GLY A 347 -0.61 24.31 19.98
CA GLY A 347 -0.69 22.87 19.77
C GLY A 347 -1.16 22.39 18.39
N GLY A 348 -0.27 22.42 17.39
CA GLY A 348 -0.45 21.76 16.08
C GLY A 348 -0.62 20.25 16.18
N GLY A 349 -1.75 19.80 16.72
CA GLY A 349 -2.21 18.43 16.59
C GLY A 349 -2.61 18.21 15.15
N ALA A 350 -2.06 17.18 14.52
CA ALA A 350 -2.50 16.75 13.20
C ALA A 350 -4.01 16.59 13.21
N MET A 351 -4.73 17.25 12.30
CA MET A 351 -6.16 17.05 12.14
C MET A 351 -6.40 15.57 11.86
N GLN A 352 -7.35 14.96 12.58
CA GLN A 352 -7.71 13.55 12.40
C GLN A 352 -9.20 13.42 12.08
N VAL A 353 -9.50 12.62 11.07
CA VAL A 353 -10.87 12.21 10.70
C VAL A 353 -10.93 10.69 10.66
N VAL A 354 -12.10 10.11 10.88
CA VAL A 354 -12.31 8.66 10.76
C VAL A 354 -13.24 8.41 9.58
N ASP A 355 -12.84 7.52 8.67
CA ASP A 355 -13.67 7.12 7.54
C ASP A 355 -14.87 6.25 8.01
N PRO A 356 -15.88 6.03 7.16
CA PRO A 356 -17.01 5.15 7.50
C PRO A 356 -16.63 3.70 7.81
N SER A 357 -15.43 3.26 7.43
CA SER A 357 -14.87 1.92 7.67
C SER A 357 -14.02 1.85 8.96
N ASN A 358 -14.04 2.91 9.78
CA ASN A 358 -13.26 3.08 11.02
C ASN A 358 -11.74 3.10 10.81
N VAL A 359 -11.28 3.61 9.67
CA VAL A 359 -9.88 3.93 9.39
C VAL A 359 -9.63 5.39 9.77
N LYS A 360 -8.68 5.63 10.67
CA LYS A 360 -8.25 7.00 10.98
C LYS A 360 -7.44 7.55 9.82
N ILE A 361 -7.62 8.84 9.55
CA ILE A 361 -6.91 9.61 8.55
C ILE A 361 -6.30 10.80 9.25
N SER A 362 -4.97 10.88 9.24
CA SER A 362 -4.20 11.99 9.78
C SER A 362 -3.81 12.93 8.64
N PHE A 363 -4.00 14.22 8.87
CA PHE A 363 -3.69 15.26 7.91
C PHE A 363 -2.46 16.04 8.35
N GLN A 364 -1.56 16.30 7.41
CA GLN A 364 -0.41 17.16 7.59
C GLN A 364 -0.34 18.15 6.44
N SER A 365 -0.10 19.43 6.74
CA SER A 365 0.09 20.41 5.67
C SER A 365 1.37 20.09 4.89
N ALA A 366 1.41 20.40 3.59
CA ALA A 366 2.61 20.20 2.77
C ALA A 366 3.85 20.89 3.35
N SER A 367 3.71 22.10 3.91
CA SER A 367 4.80 22.81 4.57
C SER A 367 5.30 22.12 5.84
N ASP A 368 4.40 21.60 6.68
CA ASP A 368 4.79 20.87 7.88
C ASP A 368 5.45 19.54 7.52
N PHE A 369 4.99 18.90 6.44
CA PHE A 369 5.57 17.67 5.93
C PHE A 369 7.01 17.89 5.45
N GLU A 370 7.24 18.90 4.62
CA GLU A 370 8.58 19.27 4.15
C GLU A 370 9.53 19.63 5.30
N GLN A 371 9.04 20.35 6.31
CA GLN A 371 9.83 20.67 7.50
C GLN A 371 10.15 19.43 8.31
N GLU A 372 9.18 18.54 8.53
CA GLU A 372 9.37 17.28 9.23
C GLU A 372 10.41 16.41 8.52
N GLU A 373 10.28 16.26 7.21
CA GLU A 373 11.19 15.50 6.38
C GLU A 373 12.62 16.04 6.48
N ARG A 374 12.81 17.36 6.37
CA ARG A 374 14.13 18.01 6.49
C ARG A 374 14.81 17.77 7.84
N VAL A 375 14.04 17.63 8.92
CA VAL A 375 14.59 17.44 10.28
C VAL A 375 14.85 15.97 10.60
N THR A 376 14.23 15.04 9.87
CA THR A 376 14.26 13.60 10.21
C THR A 376 15.11 12.75 9.27
N ARG A 377 15.48 13.28 8.11
CA ARG A 377 16.58 12.76 7.27
C ARG A 377 17.93 13.04 7.91
#